data_AF-A0A7C3QET9-F1
#
_entry.id   AF-A0A7C3QET9-F1
#
_cell.length_a   1.000
_cell.length_b   1.000
_cell.length_c   1.000
_cell.angle_alpha   90.00
_cell.angle_beta   90.00
_cell.angle_gamma   90.00
#
_symmetry.space_group_name_H-M   'P 1'
#
loop_
_entity.id
_entity.type
_entity.pdbx_description
1 polymer ?
#
loop_
_entity_poly.entity_id
_entity_poly.type
_entity_poly.pdbx_seq_one_letter_code
_entity_poly.pdbx_strand_id
1 'polypeptide(L)'
;MEAAQLLDSILKKKWLSSNTVREGLIACFTLTLLNYSTQASLSRLGLELGRNKTSFPDEAAIYSRVLQTSQEGFRTLKIDDEYPTKDQIMKLKAIMEKRLGFDKLKEDNPALMEQYNNLTSTLLSKLE
;
A
#
# COMPACT_ATOMS: atom_id res chain seq x y z
N MET A 1 10.76 9.87 -6.63
CA MET A 1 11.37 8.70 -5.97
C MET A 1 10.38 7.57 -6.14
N GLU A 2 10.77 6.52 -6.86
CA GLU A 2 9.91 5.36 -7.15
C GLU A 2 9.66 4.56 -5.86
N ALA A 3 8.43 4.09 -5.65
CA ALA A 3 8.00 3.31 -4.49
C ALA A 3 8.89 2.08 -4.27
N ALA A 4 9.43 1.48 -5.34
CA ALA A 4 10.38 0.38 -5.29
C ALA A 4 11.70 0.78 -4.61
N GLN A 5 12.25 1.94 -4.98
CA GLN A 5 13.49 2.45 -4.40
C GLN A 5 13.30 2.82 -2.92
N LEU A 6 12.16 3.42 -2.59
CA LEU A 6 11.80 3.72 -1.20
C LEU A 6 11.70 2.42 -0.37
N LEU A 7 10.99 1.42 -0.87
CA LEU A 7 10.79 0.16 -0.16
C LEU A 7 12.11 -0.60 0.05
N ASP A 8 12.98 -0.66 -0.97
CA ASP A 8 14.31 -1.29 -0.87
C ASP A 8 15.18 -0.59 0.19
N SER A 9 15.19 0.75 0.19
CA SER A 9 15.91 1.55 1.19
C SER A 9 15.40 1.28 2.62
N ILE A 10 14.08 1.20 2.81
CA ILE A 10 13.45 0.89 4.10
C ILE A 10 13.78 -0.52 4.56
N LEU A 11 13.65 -1.52 3.68
CA LEU A 11 13.87 -2.93 4.01
C LEU A 11 15.33 -3.25 4.37
N LYS A 12 16.30 -2.45 3.91
CA LYS A 12 17.71 -2.58 4.30
C LYS A 12 17.98 -2.17 5.75
N LYS A 13 17.11 -1.39 6.38
CA LYS A 13 17.26 -0.98 7.78
C LYS A 13 17.00 -2.15 8.72
N LYS A 14 17.74 -2.20 9.84
CA LYS A 14 17.57 -3.24 10.88
C LYS A 14 16.29 -3.00 11.69
N TRP A 15 16.02 -1.75 12.01
CA TRP A 15 14.93 -1.29 12.85
C TRP A 15 14.23 -0.11 12.21
N LEU A 16 12.93 0.02 12.43
CA LEU A 16 12.07 1.01 11.79
C LEU A 16 11.19 1.70 12.83
N SER A 17 11.08 3.03 12.73
CA SER A 17 10.07 3.78 13.46
C SER A 17 8.68 3.54 12.88
N SER A 18 7.63 3.83 13.65
CA SER A 18 6.24 3.79 13.20
C SER A 18 6.00 4.55 11.88
N ASN A 19 6.62 5.71 11.73
CA ASN A 19 6.53 6.52 10.51
C ASN A 19 7.18 5.84 9.31
N THR A 20 8.36 5.25 9.49
CA THR A 20 9.03 4.53 8.40
C THR A 20 8.30 3.24 8.03
N VAL A 21 7.70 2.53 9.00
CA VAL A 21 6.84 1.37 8.71
C VAL A 21 5.60 1.80 7.93
N ARG A 22 4.97 2.91 8.28
CA ARG A 22 3.83 3.46 7.53
C ARG A 22 4.19 3.79 6.08
N GLU A 23 5.31 4.47 5.87
CA GLU A 23 5.81 4.78 4.52
C GLU A 23 6.10 3.50 3.71
N GLY A 24 6.71 2.50 4.36
CA GLY A 24 6.94 1.19 3.76
C GLY A 24 5.64 0.49 3.37
N LEU A 25 4.61 0.54 4.22
CA LEU A 25 3.29 -0.03 3.92
C LEU A 25 2.64 0.68 2.72
N ILE A 26 2.70 2.02 2.67
CA ILE A 26 2.19 2.80 1.53
C ILE A 26 2.92 2.41 0.23
N ALA A 27 4.24 2.23 0.29
CA ALA A 27 5.02 1.75 -0.85
C ALA A 27 4.62 0.33 -1.26
N CYS A 28 4.43 -0.60 -0.31
CA CYS A 28 3.94 -1.95 -0.59
C CYS A 28 2.56 -1.93 -1.28
N PHE A 29 1.61 -1.17 -0.76
CA PHE A 29 0.28 -1.03 -1.38
C PHE A 29 0.39 -0.50 -2.82
N THR A 30 1.22 0.53 -3.02
CA THR A 30 1.42 1.16 -4.33
C THR A 30 1.99 0.16 -5.34
N LEU A 31 3.06 -0.55 -4.98
CA LEU A 31 3.70 -1.52 -5.86
C LEU A 31 2.81 -2.73 -6.16
N THR A 32 2.07 -3.22 -5.16
CA THR A 32 1.14 -4.34 -5.37
C THR A 32 0.02 -3.93 -6.32
N LEU A 33 -0.55 -2.73 -6.18
CA LEU A 33 -1.57 -2.23 -7.10
C LEU A 33 -0.98 -1.95 -8.49
N LEU A 34 0.23 -1.42 -8.58
CA LEU A 34 0.92 -1.21 -9.85
C LEU A 34 1.13 -2.54 -10.58
N ASN A 35 1.67 -3.56 -9.90
CA ASN A 35 1.90 -4.89 -10.45
C ASN A 35 0.60 -5.63 -10.80
N TYR A 36 -0.47 -5.44 -10.04
CA TYR A 36 -1.77 -6.00 -10.37
C TYR A 36 -2.36 -5.29 -11.59
N SER A 37 -2.22 -3.98 -11.67
CA SER A 37 -2.74 -3.17 -12.78
C SER A 37 -2.03 -3.39 -14.11
N THR A 38 -0.76 -3.78 -14.07
CA THR A 38 -0.02 -4.18 -15.26
C THR A 38 -0.44 -5.57 -15.76
N GLN A 39 -1.06 -6.39 -14.91
CA GLN A 39 -1.54 -7.74 -15.23
C GLN A 39 -3.07 -7.82 -15.46
N ALA A 40 -3.87 -6.88 -14.92
CA ALA A 40 -5.32 -6.87 -14.99
C ALA A 40 -5.86 -5.47 -15.31
N SER A 41 -6.79 -5.38 -16.27
CA SER A 41 -7.42 -4.13 -16.69
C SER A 41 -8.13 -3.42 -15.53
N LEU A 42 -7.71 -2.18 -15.27
CA LEU A 42 -7.99 -1.30 -14.12
C LEU A 42 -9.42 -0.83 -13.89
N SER A 43 -10.41 -1.42 -14.53
CA SER A 43 -11.80 -0.94 -14.49
C SER A 43 -12.44 -0.96 -13.08
N ARG A 44 -11.76 -1.51 -12.06
CA ARG A 44 -12.33 -1.79 -10.72
C ARG A 44 -11.85 -0.88 -9.59
N LEU A 45 -10.76 -0.13 -9.75
CA LEU A 45 -10.22 0.72 -8.67
C LEU A 45 -10.90 2.10 -8.56
N GLY A 46 -11.96 2.36 -9.35
CA GLY A 46 -12.59 3.69 -9.42
C GLY A 46 -11.67 4.79 -9.96
N LEU A 47 -10.50 4.40 -10.48
CA LEU A 47 -9.61 5.24 -11.27
C LEU A 47 -10.22 5.32 -12.68
N GLU A 48 -11.32 6.07 -12.82
CA GLU A 48 -11.82 6.45 -14.14
C GLU A 48 -10.73 7.29 -14.81
N LEU A 49 -9.92 6.63 -15.64
CA LEU A 49 -9.01 7.32 -16.54
C LEU A 49 -9.88 8.14 -17.48
N GLY A 50 -9.82 9.46 -17.31
CA GLY A 50 -10.39 10.43 -18.23
C GLY A 50 -10.05 10.00 -19.66
N ARG A 51 -11.07 9.96 -20.52
CA ARG A 51 -11.04 9.46 -21.89
C ARG A 51 -9.81 9.94 -22.66
N ASN A 52 -8.70 9.20 -22.61
CA ASN A 52 -7.70 9.09 -23.66
C ASN A 52 -6.80 7.85 -23.41
N LYS A 53 -7.11 6.84 -24.22
CA LYS A 53 -6.34 5.67 -24.67
C LYS A 53 -4.98 5.38 -24.02
N THR A 54 -4.84 4.12 -23.57
CA THR A 54 -3.57 3.38 -23.41
C THR A 54 -2.51 4.09 -22.58
N SER A 55 -2.73 4.20 -21.27
CA SER A 55 -1.64 4.49 -20.34
C SER A 55 -1.87 3.64 -19.11
N PHE A 56 -0.86 2.82 -18.78
CA PHE A 56 -0.76 2.22 -17.46
C PHE A 56 -0.95 3.31 -16.41
N PRO A 57 -1.55 3.00 -15.26
CA PRO A 57 -1.84 3.99 -14.25
C PRO A 57 -0.50 4.56 -13.80
N ASP A 58 -0.37 5.88 -13.87
CA ASP A 58 0.81 6.56 -13.38
C ASP A 58 1.02 6.19 -11.90
N GLU A 59 2.23 5.76 -11.56
CA GLU A 59 2.61 5.39 -10.20
C GLU A 59 2.27 6.51 -9.22
N ALA A 60 2.40 7.78 -9.64
CA ALA A 60 2.03 8.94 -8.84
C ALA A 60 0.53 8.99 -8.52
N ALA A 61 -0.34 8.57 -9.45
CA ALA A 61 -1.78 8.53 -9.23
C ALA A 61 -2.17 7.41 -8.26
N ILE A 62 -1.58 6.21 -8.41
CA ILE A 62 -1.77 5.11 -7.46
C ILE A 62 -1.27 5.52 -6.07
N TYR A 63 -0.05 6.05 -5.99
CA TYR A 63 0.55 6.51 -4.75
C TYR A 63 -0.34 7.55 -4.04
N SER A 64 -0.84 8.54 -4.79
CA SER A 64 -1.74 9.57 -4.25
C SER A 64 -3.03 8.96 -3.69
N ARG A 65 -3.60 7.97 -4.39
CA ARG A 65 -4.80 7.26 -3.93
C ARG A 65 -4.55 6.44 -2.67
N VAL A 66 -3.42 5.72 -2.60
CA VAL A 66 -3.01 4.94 -1.43
C VAL A 66 -2.78 5.88 -0.24
N LEU A 67 -2.08 6.99 -0.45
CA LEU A 67 -1.83 8.00 0.58
C LEU A 67 -3.13 8.61 1.12
N GLN A 68 -4.06 8.99 0.24
CA GLN A 68 -5.38 9.48 0.64
C GLN A 68 -6.12 8.42 1.47
N THR A 69 -6.12 7.17 1.03
CA THR A 69 -6.78 6.06 1.75
C THR A 69 -6.17 5.83 3.13
N SER A 70 -4.85 5.97 3.24
CA SER A 70 -4.13 5.92 4.53
C SER A 70 -4.58 7.04 5.47
N GLN A 71 -4.60 8.29 4.99
CA GLN A 71 -5.05 9.45 5.77
C GLN A 71 -6.50 9.32 6.24
N GLU A 72 -7.40 8.86 5.37
CA GLU A 72 -8.78 8.57 5.74
C GLU A 72 -8.88 7.43 6.76
N GLY A 73 -8.00 6.43 6.67
CA GLY A 73 -7.89 5.34 7.65
C GLY A 73 -7.50 5.84 9.04
N PHE A 74 -6.48 6.69 9.14
CA PHE A 74 -6.09 7.34 10.40
C PHE A 74 -7.24 8.16 11.01
N ARG A 75 -7.92 8.97 10.19
CA ARG A 75 -9.11 9.74 10.62
C ARG A 75 -10.23 8.82 11.13
N THR A 76 -10.47 7.70 10.44
CA THR A 76 -11.50 6.72 10.83
C THR A 76 -11.18 6.09 12.19
N LEU A 77 -9.91 5.79 12.42
CA LEU A 77 -9.44 5.16 13.66
C LEU A 77 -9.26 6.16 14.81
N LYS A 78 -9.32 7.47 14.56
CA LYS A 78 -9.04 8.54 15.53
C LYS A 78 -7.67 8.39 16.19
N ILE A 79 -6.65 8.08 15.38
CA ILE A 79 -5.28 7.86 15.82
C ILE A 79 -4.42 9.06 15.42
N ASP A 80 -3.48 9.41 16.29
CA ASP A 80 -2.38 10.33 15.98
C ASP A 80 -1.48 9.72 14.89
N ASP A 81 -1.38 10.41 13.75
CA ASP A 81 -0.63 9.92 12.60
C ASP A 81 0.89 10.11 12.75
N GLU A 82 1.36 10.80 13.78
CA GLU A 82 2.78 11.05 14.02
C GLU A 82 3.47 9.88 14.75
N TYR A 83 2.75 9.18 15.63
CA TYR A 83 3.30 8.07 16.43
C TYR A 83 2.33 6.89 16.60
N PRO A 84 1.88 6.25 15.51
CA PRO A 84 0.96 5.14 15.64
C PRO A 84 1.65 3.90 16.25
N THR A 85 0.96 3.24 17.17
CA THR A 85 1.38 1.95 17.74
C THR A 85 1.30 0.83 16.71
N LYS A 86 1.94 -0.31 16.99
CA LYS A 86 1.87 -1.50 16.12
C LYS A 86 0.45 -1.95 15.83
N ASP A 87 -0.40 -2.03 16.85
CA ASP A 87 -1.81 -2.41 16.71
C ASP A 87 -2.58 -1.44 15.81
N GLN A 88 -2.31 -0.14 15.99
CA GLN A 88 -2.88 0.93 15.16
C GLN A 88 -2.46 0.82 13.69
N ILE A 89 -1.17 0.52 13.43
CA ILE A 89 -0.66 0.27 12.08
C ILE A 89 -1.30 -0.98 11.47
N MET A 90 -1.48 -2.06 12.23
CA MET A 90 -2.15 -3.28 11.76
C MET A 90 -3.63 -3.03 11.42
N LYS A 91 -4.34 -2.27 12.26
CA LYS A 91 -5.73 -1.85 11.98
C LYS A 91 -5.81 -0.98 10.74
N LEU A 92 -4.88 -0.05 10.56
CA LEU A 92 -4.78 0.77 9.36
C LEU A 92 -4.58 -0.11 8.11
N LYS A 93 -3.63 -1.05 8.16
CA LYS A 93 -3.38 -2.00 7.06
C LYS A 93 -4.66 -2.71 6.65
N ALA A 94 -5.42 -3.27 7.60
CA ALA A 94 -6.67 -3.96 7.32
C ALA A 94 -7.73 -3.05 6.66
N ILE A 95 -7.85 -1.79 7.12
CA ILE A 95 -8.75 -0.81 6.49
C ILE A 95 -8.32 -0.52 5.06
N MET A 96 -7.02 -0.31 4.84
CA MET A 96 -6.47 -0.03 3.52
C MET A 96 -6.66 -1.21 2.57
N GLU A 97 -6.37 -2.44 2.98
CA GLU A 97 -6.59 -3.66 2.20
C GLU A 97 -8.04 -3.75 1.72
N LYS A 98 -9.00 -3.56 2.63
CA LYS A 98 -10.42 -3.58 2.30
C LYS A 98 -10.80 -2.48 1.31
N ARG A 99 -10.37 -1.23 1.55
CA ARG A 99 -10.72 -0.07 0.71
C ARG A 99 -10.06 -0.11 -0.68
N LEU A 100 -8.88 -0.72 -0.78
CA LEU A 100 -8.14 -0.86 -2.03
C LEU A 100 -8.48 -2.17 -2.77
N GLY A 101 -9.37 -3.01 -2.22
CA GLY A 101 -9.87 -4.20 -2.90
C GLY A 101 -8.91 -5.39 -2.89
N PHE A 102 -8.05 -5.51 -1.87
CA PHE A 102 -7.08 -6.60 -1.77
C PHE A 102 -7.73 -7.99 -1.58
N ASP A 103 -8.97 -8.05 -1.10
CA ASP A 103 -9.77 -9.29 -1.04
C ASP A 103 -9.89 -9.93 -2.43
N LYS A 104 -10.16 -9.10 -3.44
CA LYS A 104 -10.27 -9.56 -4.83
C LYS A 104 -8.92 -9.85 -5.45
N LEU A 105 -7.89 -9.08 -5.09
CA LEU A 105 -6.52 -9.33 -5.52
C LEU A 105 -6.02 -10.69 -5.04
N LYS A 106 -6.45 -11.12 -3.85
CA LYS A 106 -6.16 -12.46 -3.30
C LYS A 106 -6.78 -13.59 -4.12
N GLU A 107 -7.98 -13.39 -4.65
CA GLU A 107 -8.67 -14.35 -5.52
C GLU A 107 -8.05 -14.37 -6.93
N ASP A 108 -7.84 -13.19 -7.51
CA ASP A 108 -7.38 -13.03 -8.89
C ASP A 108 -5.87 -13.34 -9.05
N ASN A 109 -5.06 -13.05 -8.03
CA ASN A 109 -3.60 -13.17 -8.09
C ASN A 109 -2.97 -13.53 -6.72
N PRO A 110 -3.08 -14.79 -6.29
CA PRO A 110 -2.59 -15.23 -4.98
C PRO A 110 -1.07 -15.09 -4.80
N ALA A 111 -0.29 -15.26 -5.87
CA ALA A 111 1.16 -15.11 -5.82
C ALA A 111 1.59 -13.66 -5.54
N LEU A 112 0.90 -12.69 -6.14
CA LEU A 112 1.15 -11.27 -5.87
C LEU A 112 0.75 -10.89 -4.42
N MET A 113 -0.32 -11.49 -3.90
CA MET A 113 -0.68 -11.33 -2.48
C MET A 113 0.30 -11.97 -1.52
N GLU A 114 0.89 -13.11 -1.87
CA GLU A 114 1.94 -13.74 -1.06
C GLU A 114 3.16 -12.82 -0.93
N GLN A 115 3.60 -12.23 -2.04
CA GLN A 115 4.69 -11.25 -2.03
C GLN A 115 4.37 -10.04 -1.16
N TYR A 116 3.16 -9.47 -1.32
CA TYR A 116 2.68 -8.38 -0.48
C TYR A 116 2.69 -8.75 1.02
N ASN A 117 2.20 -9.94 1.37
CA ASN A 117 2.18 -10.42 2.76
C ASN A 117 3.59 -10.59 3.34
N ASN A 118 4.53 -11.10 2.56
CA ASN A 118 5.93 -11.25 2.98
C ASN A 118 6.60 -9.90 3.24
N LEU A 119 6.40 -8.93 2.34
CA LEU A 119 6.94 -7.58 2.48
C LEU A 119 6.35 -6.87 3.71
N THR A 120 5.03 -6.87 3.85
CA THR A 120 4.37 -6.20 4.98
C THR A 120 4.68 -6.87 6.32
N SER A 121 4.81 -8.20 6.36
CA SER A 121 5.24 -8.92 7.57
C SER A 121 6.68 -8.55 7.97
N THR A 122 7.57 -8.39 6.99
CA THR A 122 8.96 -7.96 7.22
C THR A 122 9.04 -6.54 7.76
N LEU A 123 8.21 -5.62 7.25
CA LEU A 123 8.15 -4.25 7.78
C LEU A 123 7.65 -4.23 9.23
N LEU A 124 6.59 -4.98 9.53
CA LEU A 124 5.98 -5.03 10.85
C LEU A 124 6.83 -5.77 11.91
N SER A 125 7.73 -6.67 11.48
CA SER A 125 8.67 -7.34 12.39
C SER A 125 9.85 -6.46 12.80
N LYS A 126 10.16 -5.43 12.01
CA LYS A 126 11.24 -4.46 12.26
C LYS A 126 10.80 -3.23 13.03
N LEU A 127 9.52 -3.13 13.37
CA LEU A 127 8.98 -2.02 14.17
C LEU A 127 9.52 -2.11 15.61
N GLU A 128 10.24 -1.07 16.04
CA GLU A 128 10.69 -0.88 17.43
C GLU A 128 9.71 -0.03 18.25
#